data_AF-A0A7Y7P6X1-F1
#
_entry.id   AF-A0A7Y7P6X1-F1
#
_cell.length_a   1.000
_cell.length_b   1.000
_cell.length_c   1.000
_cell.angle_alpha   90.00
_cell.angle_beta   90.00
_cell.angle_gamma   90.00
#
_symmetry.space_group_name_H-M   'P 1'
#
loop_
_entity.id
_entity.type
_entity.pdbx_description
1 polymer ?
#
loop_
_entity_poly.entity_id
_entity_poly.type
_entity_poly.pdbx_seq_one_letter_code
_entity_poly.pdbx_strand_id
1 'polypeptide(L)'
;MSLLSTIKSKLSDPLFTFKVFERFIAAFCVLIPLILWLNDGGINHPFRSSISQYVYMAHSYVFGMLLSIAAMLFIFNGAVYFKNVNLLNISVHGQWYNVVLGLSLIGVICFPCDQYPIPHYTFAIIFFVGNALVTGIFYKDQYKVFSIILAVLTVIALPFALLGYISILAGEWISLTVIAIHFILNTINMDKPVNAS
;
A
#
# COMPACT_ATOMS: atom_id res chain seq x y z
N MET A 1 -21.38 -0.86 30.08
CA MET A 1 -19.99 -1.33 29.85
C MET A 1 -19.09 -0.11 29.92
N SER A 2 -18.12 -0.08 30.85
CA SER A 2 -17.30 1.12 31.11
C SER A 2 -16.31 1.38 29.96
N LEU A 3 -16.09 2.65 29.58
CA LEU A 3 -15.10 3.04 28.57
C LEU A 3 -13.72 2.38 28.82
N LEU A 4 -13.34 2.27 30.09
CA LEU A 4 -12.10 1.64 30.53
C LEU A 4 -12.08 0.12 30.28
N SER A 5 -13.23 -0.56 30.43
CA SER A 5 -13.33 -1.99 30.11
C SER A 5 -13.24 -2.26 28.61
N THR A 6 -13.74 -1.35 27.76
CA THR A 6 -13.65 -1.44 26.29
C THR A 6 -12.24 -1.12 25.79
N ILE A 7 -11.55 -0.14 26.40
CA ILE A 7 -10.15 0.18 26.07
C ILE A 7 -9.24 -0.97 26.51
N LYS A 8 -9.44 -1.52 27.71
CA LYS A 8 -8.66 -2.65 28.22
C LYS A 8 -8.85 -3.92 27.38
N SER A 9 -10.07 -4.23 26.94
CA SER A 9 -10.31 -5.40 26.08
C SER A 9 -9.73 -5.24 24.67
N LYS A 10 -9.72 -4.03 24.12
CA LYS A 10 -9.07 -3.73 22.83
C LYS A 10 -7.54 -3.76 22.92
N LEU A 11 -6.95 -3.24 24.00
CA LEU A 11 -5.50 -3.30 24.22
C LEU A 11 -5.00 -4.72 24.52
N SER A 12 -5.86 -5.61 25.02
CA SER A 12 -5.51 -7.02 25.24
C SER A 12 -5.63 -7.90 23.99
N ASP A 13 -6.18 -7.40 22.88
CA ASP A 13 -6.20 -8.14 21.61
C ASP A 13 -4.81 -8.05 20.95
N PRO A 14 -4.05 -9.14 20.89
CA PRO A 14 -2.72 -9.12 20.29
C PRO A 14 -2.74 -8.78 18.78
N LEU A 15 -3.90 -8.85 18.13
CA LEU A 15 -4.13 -8.43 16.74
C LEU A 15 -4.56 -6.96 16.61
N PHE A 16 -4.85 -6.25 17.69
CA PHE A 16 -5.33 -4.86 17.62
C PHE A 16 -4.28 -3.93 17.02
N THR A 17 -3.04 -3.98 17.53
CA THR A 17 -1.91 -3.20 16.99
C THR A 17 -1.72 -3.48 15.51
N PHE A 18 -1.90 -4.73 15.11
CA PHE A 18 -1.75 -5.18 13.74
C PHE A 18 -2.83 -4.58 12.82
N LYS A 19 -4.10 -4.60 13.24
CA LYS A 19 -5.22 -3.98 12.51
C LYS A 19 -5.08 -2.47 12.39
N VAL A 20 -4.68 -1.80 13.47
CA VAL A 20 -4.43 -0.34 13.46
C VAL A 20 -3.34 0.00 12.46
N PHE A 21 -2.29 -0.81 12.42
CA PHE A 21 -1.18 -0.62 11.49
C PHE A 21 -1.63 -0.73 10.04
N GLU A 22 -2.29 -1.83 9.63
CA GLU A 22 -2.80 -2.01 8.25
C GLU A 22 -3.73 -0.86 7.80
N ARG A 23 -4.61 -0.37 8.69
CA ARG A 23 -5.47 0.80 8.40
C ARG A 23 -4.67 2.08 8.21
N PHE A 24 -3.60 2.25 8.99
CA PHE A 24 -2.71 3.39 8.83
C PHE A 24 -1.96 3.33 7.50
N ILE A 25 -1.45 2.16 7.07
CA ILE A 25 -0.83 1.98 5.74
C ILE A 25 -1.81 2.39 4.65
N ALA A 26 -3.05 1.89 4.72
CA ALA A 26 -4.08 2.16 3.74
C ALA A 26 -4.37 3.66 3.60
N ALA A 27 -4.61 4.34 4.73
CA ALA A 27 -4.86 5.78 4.74
C ALA A 27 -3.65 6.57 4.22
N PHE A 28 -2.45 6.21 4.68
CA PHE A 28 -1.22 6.90 4.31
C PHE A 28 -0.95 6.80 2.81
N CYS A 29 -1.04 5.60 2.22
CA CYS A 29 -0.77 5.38 0.79
C CYS A 29 -1.68 6.20 -0.12
N VAL A 30 -2.97 6.27 0.18
CA VAL A 30 -3.94 7.03 -0.65
C VAL A 30 -3.72 8.53 -0.57
N LEU A 31 -3.17 9.02 0.54
CA LEU A 31 -2.92 10.44 0.76
C LEU A 31 -1.61 10.94 0.15
N ILE A 32 -0.66 10.05 -0.21
CA ILE A 32 0.65 10.44 -0.76
C ILE A 32 0.52 11.41 -1.94
N PRO A 33 -0.26 11.12 -3.01
CA PRO A 33 -0.35 12.01 -4.17
C PRO A 33 -0.87 13.41 -3.81
N LEU A 34 -1.82 13.47 -2.88
CA LEU A 34 -2.41 14.74 -2.44
C LEU A 34 -1.41 15.58 -1.63
N ILE A 35 -0.69 14.96 -0.69
CA ILE A 35 0.32 15.66 0.11
C ILE A 35 1.45 16.18 -0.79
N LEU A 36 1.88 15.37 -1.76
CA LEU A 36 2.90 15.76 -2.73
C LEU A 36 2.45 16.96 -3.57
N TRP A 37 1.23 16.92 -4.11
CA TRP A 37 0.68 18.02 -4.88
C TRP A 37 0.60 19.33 -4.09
N LEU A 38 0.15 19.27 -2.83
CA LEU A 38 0.11 20.45 -1.96
C LEU A 38 1.51 21.05 -1.72
N ASN A 39 2.56 20.22 -1.64
CA ASN A 39 3.95 20.68 -1.44
C ASN A 39 4.64 21.17 -2.73
N ASP A 40 4.10 20.81 -3.89
CA ASP A 40 4.56 21.24 -5.22
C ASP A 40 3.84 22.51 -5.72
N GLY A 41 3.18 23.24 -4.81
CA GLY A 41 2.49 24.49 -5.11
C GLY A 41 0.96 24.37 -5.22
N GLY A 42 0.41 23.16 -5.07
CA GLY A 42 -1.02 22.92 -4.88
C GLY A 42 -1.88 23.54 -5.98
N ILE A 43 -2.86 24.35 -5.59
CA ILE A 43 -3.83 24.99 -6.51
C ILE A 43 -3.15 25.80 -7.63
N ASN A 44 -1.92 26.28 -7.42
CA ASN A 44 -1.19 27.08 -8.40
C ASN A 44 -0.46 26.24 -9.46
N HIS A 45 -0.36 24.91 -9.27
CA HIS A 45 0.34 24.00 -10.18
C HIS A 45 -0.52 22.77 -10.51
N PRO A 46 -0.57 22.33 -11.79
CA PRO A 46 -1.23 21.08 -12.12
C PRO A 46 -0.50 19.91 -11.46
N PHE A 47 -1.21 18.80 -11.25
CA PHE A 47 -0.58 17.55 -10.86
C PHE A 47 0.51 17.14 -11.85
N ARG A 48 1.63 16.60 -11.33
CA ARG A 48 2.68 16.03 -12.18
C ARG A 48 2.19 14.77 -12.90
N SER A 49 2.91 14.37 -13.94
CA SER A 49 2.53 13.22 -14.76
C SER A 49 2.58 11.88 -14.02
N SER A 50 3.43 11.73 -12.99
CA SER A 50 3.51 10.57 -12.08
C SER A 50 3.89 10.97 -10.66
N ILE A 51 3.68 10.07 -9.69
CA ILE A 51 4.13 10.21 -8.29
C ILE A 51 5.65 10.36 -8.24
N SER A 52 6.38 9.59 -9.04
CA SER A 52 7.84 9.62 -9.06
C SER A 52 8.43 10.92 -9.59
N GLN A 53 7.67 11.70 -10.37
CA GLN A 53 8.11 13.01 -10.88
C GLN A 53 8.18 14.08 -9.79
N TYR A 54 7.59 13.84 -8.61
CA TYR A 54 7.73 14.73 -7.45
C TYR A 54 9.14 14.67 -6.84
N VAL A 55 10.03 13.77 -7.28
CA VAL A 55 11.45 13.81 -6.91
C VAL A 55 12.15 15.09 -7.40
N TYR A 56 11.61 15.77 -8.41
CA TYR A 56 12.16 17.02 -8.96
C TYR A 56 11.44 18.29 -8.47
N MET A 57 10.55 18.20 -7.49
CA MET A 57 9.98 19.40 -6.88
C MET A 57 10.99 20.10 -5.98
N ALA A 58 10.81 21.40 -5.72
CA ALA A 58 11.71 22.18 -4.87
C ALA A 58 11.87 21.54 -3.47
N HIS A 59 10.78 21.03 -2.90
CA HIS A 59 10.74 20.33 -1.62
C HIS A 59 10.88 18.81 -1.76
N SER A 60 11.74 18.31 -2.65
CA SER A 60 11.88 16.87 -2.98
C SER A 60 12.14 15.95 -1.77
N TYR A 61 12.65 16.48 -0.67
CA TYR A 61 12.78 15.75 0.60
C TYR A 61 11.42 15.24 1.13
N VAL A 62 10.31 15.92 0.85
CA VAL A 62 8.96 15.46 1.22
C VAL A 62 8.59 14.19 0.44
N PHE A 63 8.95 14.12 -0.85
CA PHE A 63 8.78 12.91 -1.64
C PHE A 63 9.57 11.75 -1.05
N GLY A 64 10.87 11.95 -0.81
CA GLY A 64 11.73 10.93 -0.20
C GLY A 64 11.20 10.46 1.16
N MET A 65 10.78 11.39 2.02
CA MET A 65 10.24 11.10 3.34
C MET A 65 8.93 10.30 3.27
N LEU A 66 7.95 10.73 2.48
CA LEU A 66 6.65 10.05 2.38
C LEU A 66 6.80 8.63 1.84
N LEU A 67 7.54 8.45 0.74
CA LEU A 67 7.75 7.11 0.19
C LEU A 67 8.61 6.25 1.11
N SER A 68 9.55 6.82 1.86
CA SER A 68 10.32 6.07 2.86
C SER A 68 9.45 5.60 4.02
N ILE A 69 8.52 6.44 4.50
CA ILE A 69 7.53 6.03 5.50
C ILE A 69 6.67 4.90 4.95
N ALA A 70 6.13 5.05 3.73
CA ALA A 70 5.34 4.00 3.09
C ALA A 70 6.14 2.69 2.97
N ALA A 71 7.37 2.73 2.47
CA ALA A 71 8.25 1.58 2.35
C ALA A 71 8.48 0.88 3.70
N MET A 72 8.78 1.66 4.75
CA MET A 72 8.96 1.12 6.09
C MET A 72 7.68 0.52 6.66
N LEU A 73 6.51 1.09 6.37
CA LEU A 73 5.22 0.52 6.76
C LEU A 73 5.01 -0.86 6.10
N PHE A 74 5.31 -1.00 4.81
CA PHE A 74 5.27 -2.31 4.13
C PHE A 74 6.26 -3.31 4.73
N ILE A 75 7.52 -2.91 4.93
CA ILE A 75 8.55 -3.78 5.50
C ILE A 75 8.18 -4.25 6.91
N PHE A 76 7.75 -3.31 7.76
CA PHE A 76 7.36 -3.62 9.13
C PHE A 76 6.13 -4.53 9.17
N ASN A 77 5.14 -4.29 8.31
CA ASN A 77 3.98 -5.17 8.20
C ASN A 77 4.42 -6.62 7.90
N GLY A 78 5.26 -6.81 6.87
CA GLY A 78 5.75 -8.15 6.52
C GLY A 78 6.61 -8.80 7.62
N ALA A 79 7.48 -8.02 8.27
CA ALA A 79 8.34 -8.51 9.35
C ALA A 79 7.56 -8.92 10.61
N VAL A 80 6.56 -8.11 11.00
CA VAL A 80 5.69 -8.40 12.16
C VAL A 80 4.86 -9.66 11.92
N TYR A 81 4.36 -9.87 10.69
CA TYR A 81 3.69 -11.13 10.34
C TYR A 81 4.61 -12.32 10.54
N PHE A 82 5.82 -12.25 9.98
CA PHE A 82 6.78 -13.36 10.01
C PHE A 82 7.10 -13.79 11.45
N LYS A 83 7.31 -12.82 12.35
CA LYS A 83 7.65 -13.11 13.75
C LYS A 83 6.51 -13.76 14.53
N ASN A 84 5.26 -13.45 14.20
CA ASN A 84 4.11 -13.81 15.02
C ASN A 84 3.23 -14.94 14.45
N VAL A 85 3.63 -15.58 13.34
CA VAL A 85 2.89 -16.69 12.72
C VAL A 85 2.51 -17.78 13.74
N ASN A 86 3.47 -18.22 14.55
CA ASN A 86 3.27 -19.29 15.54
C ASN A 86 2.49 -18.84 16.78
N LEU A 87 2.54 -17.56 17.13
CA LEU A 87 1.90 -17.01 18.33
C LEU A 87 0.42 -16.65 18.08
N LEU A 88 0.09 -16.24 16.86
CA LEU A 88 -1.24 -15.71 16.52
C LEU A 88 -2.11 -16.72 15.75
N ASN A 89 -1.59 -17.92 15.47
CA ASN A 89 -2.28 -18.99 14.73
C ASN A 89 -2.84 -18.50 13.37
N ILE A 90 -2.13 -17.57 12.73
CA ILE A 90 -2.49 -17.00 11.44
C ILE A 90 -1.90 -17.90 10.34
N SER A 91 -2.63 -18.11 9.24
CA SER A 91 -2.18 -18.96 8.14
C SER A 91 -0.78 -18.58 7.62
N VAL A 92 0.08 -19.58 7.41
CA VAL A 92 1.49 -19.50 6.97
C VAL A 92 1.68 -18.87 5.58
N HIS A 93 0.59 -18.50 4.86
CA HIS A 93 0.62 -17.70 3.63
C HIS A 93 1.01 -16.23 3.90
N GLY A 94 2.02 -16.03 4.77
CA GLY A 94 2.39 -14.79 5.41
C GLY A 94 2.74 -13.69 4.42
N GLN A 95 2.50 -12.46 4.85
CA GLN A 95 2.68 -11.26 4.04
C GLN A 95 4.17 -10.86 3.86
N TRP A 96 5.08 -11.84 3.73
CA TRP A 96 6.51 -11.60 3.48
C TRP A 96 6.74 -10.80 2.20
N TYR A 97 5.82 -10.93 1.24
CA TYR A 97 5.81 -10.11 0.03
C TYR A 97 5.82 -8.61 0.34
N ASN A 98 5.24 -8.17 1.46
CA ASN A 98 5.27 -6.75 1.85
C ASN A 98 6.70 -6.26 2.13
N VAL A 99 7.62 -7.13 2.56
CA VAL A 99 9.04 -6.77 2.66
C VAL A 99 9.61 -6.49 1.26
N VAL A 100 9.34 -7.36 0.28
CA VAL A 100 9.81 -7.17 -1.10
C VAL A 100 9.20 -5.92 -1.74
N LEU A 101 7.90 -5.70 -1.54
CA LEU A 101 7.20 -4.51 -2.04
C LEU A 101 7.73 -3.23 -1.40
N GLY A 102 7.97 -3.22 -0.09
CA GLY A 102 8.57 -2.09 0.61
C GLY A 102 10.01 -1.81 0.16
N LEU A 103 10.84 -2.84 -0.03
CA LEU A 103 12.18 -2.69 -0.62
C LEU A 103 12.12 -2.16 -2.06
N SER A 104 11.10 -2.56 -2.83
CA SER A 104 10.89 -2.03 -4.18
C SER A 104 10.54 -0.54 -4.17
N LEU A 105 9.74 -0.07 -3.20
CA LEU A 105 9.54 1.38 -3.01
C LEU A 105 10.84 2.11 -2.68
N ILE A 106 11.71 1.53 -1.84
CA ILE A 106 13.05 2.13 -1.61
C ILE A 106 13.82 2.24 -2.92
N GLY A 107 13.76 1.21 -3.77
CA GLY A 107 14.31 1.26 -5.12
C GLY A 107 13.77 2.43 -5.96
N VAL A 108 12.44 2.63 -5.97
CA VAL A 108 11.80 3.76 -6.66
C VAL A 108 12.32 5.12 -6.16
N ILE A 109 12.61 5.25 -4.87
CA ILE A 109 13.18 6.47 -4.27
C ILE A 109 14.64 6.66 -4.69
N CYS A 110 15.45 5.59 -4.63
CA CYS A 110 16.88 5.64 -4.90
C CYS A 110 17.23 5.85 -6.37
N PHE A 111 16.33 5.47 -7.29
CA PHE A 111 16.53 5.59 -8.73
C PHE A 111 15.51 6.58 -9.31
N PRO A 112 15.80 7.89 -9.33
CA PRO A 112 14.96 8.87 -10.01
C PRO A 112 14.63 8.52 -11.46
N CYS A 113 13.38 8.74 -11.87
CA CYS A 113 12.82 8.23 -13.12
C CYS A 113 13.47 8.78 -14.41
N ASP A 114 14.09 9.96 -14.39
CA ASP A 114 14.68 10.59 -15.58
C ASP A 114 16.18 10.28 -15.68
N GLN A 115 16.88 10.13 -14.55
CA GLN A 115 18.31 9.79 -14.51
C GLN A 115 18.54 8.29 -14.64
N TYR A 116 17.70 7.47 -13.99
CA TYR A 116 17.86 6.02 -13.93
C TYR A 116 16.54 5.29 -14.28
N PRO A 117 16.02 5.47 -15.51
CA PRO A 117 14.69 4.97 -15.88
C PRO A 117 14.56 3.44 -15.80
N ILE A 118 15.58 2.70 -16.24
CA ILE A 118 15.54 1.22 -16.26
C ILE A 118 15.34 0.65 -14.85
N PRO A 119 16.23 0.91 -13.86
CA PRO A 119 16.02 0.40 -12.52
C PRO A 119 14.76 1.00 -11.87
N HIS A 120 14.45 2.28 -12.11
CA HIS A 120 13.23 2.91 -11.61
C HIS A 120 11.96 2.14 -11.99
N TYR A 121 11.76 1.93 -13.29
CA TYR A 121 10.58 1.24 -13.80
C TYR A 121 10.57 -0.23 -13.40
N THR A 122 11.73 -0.86 -13.27
CA THR A 122 11.82 -2.23 -12.74
C THR A 122 11.25 -2.31 -11.33
N PHE A 123 11.70 -1.43 -10.42
CA PHE A 123 11.18 -1.40 -9.05
C PHE A 123 9.73 -0.96 -8.97
N ALA A 124 9.30 0.01 -9.78
CA ALA A 124 7.92 0.45 -9.86
C ALA A 124 6.98 -0.67 -10.33
N ILE A 125 7.38 -1.45 -11.35
CA ILE A 125 6.64 -2.62 -11.83
C ILE A 125 6.53 -3.66 -10.73
N ILE A 126 7.64 -4.00 -10.06
CA ILE A 126 7.63 -4.97 -8.96
C ILE A 126 6.67 -4.51 -7.86
N PHE A 127 6.69 -3.23 -7.50
CA PHE A 127 5.80 -2.68 -6.49
C PHE A 127 4.32 -2.73 -6.91
N PHE A 128 3.96 -2.11 -8.03
CA PHE A 128 2.55 -1.95 -8.40
C PHE A 128 1.93 -3.26 -8.90
N VAL A 129 2.62 -4.00 -9.78
CA VAL A 129 2.13 -5.29 -10.28
C VAL A 129 2.20 -6.34 -9.18
N GLY A 130 3.27 -6.35 -8.37
CA GLY A 130 3.38 -7.27 -7.23
C GLY A 130 2.22 -7.09 -6.24
N ASN A 131 1.85 -5.85 -5.90
CA ASN A 131 0.68 -5.56 -5.08
C ASN A 131 -0.63 -6.06 -5.71
N ALA A 132 -0.82 -5.88 -7.01
CA ALA A 132 -2.01 -6.34 -7.72
C ALA A 132 -2.11 -7.88 -7.71
N LEU A 133 -1.00 -8.56 -8.00
CA LEU A 133 -0.91 -10.02 -7.98
C LEU A 133 -1.19 -10.56 -6.58
N VAL A 134 -0.61 -9.95 -5.56
CA VAL A 134 -0.86 -10.32 -4.17
C VAL A 134 -2.34 -10.18 -3.84
N THR A 135 -2.95 -9.05 -4.20
CA THR A 135 -4.38 -8.80 -3.97
C THR A 135 -5.26 -9.84 -4.67
N GLY A 136 -4.87 -10.26 -5.88
CA GLY A 136 -5.60 -11.24 -6.69
C GLY A 136 -5.34 -12.70 -6.34
N ILE A 137 -4.23 -13.03 -5.68
CA ILE A 137 -3.86 -14.42 -5.30
C ILE A 137 -4.24 -14.70 -3.84
N PHE A 138 -3.95 -13.78 -2.93
CA PHE A 138 -4.11 -13.96 -1.49
C PHE A 138 -5.42 -13.37 -0.96
N TYR A 139 -6.54 -13.66 -1.64
CA TYR A 139 -7.88 -13.29 -1.18
C TYR A 139 -8.46 -14.35 -0.23
N LYS A 140 -9.40 -13.94 0.64
CA LYS A 140 -10.27 -14.86 1.39
C LYS A 140 -11.62 -14.99 0.67
N ASP A 141 -12.21 -16.18 0.67
CA ASP A 141 -13.36 -16.57 -0.18
C ASP A 141 -14.52 -15.56 -0.17
N GLN A 142 -14.81 -14.96 0.98
CA GLN A 142 -15.90 -14.01 1.15
C GLN A 142 -15.77 -12.68 0.38
N TYR A 143 -14.57 -12.31 -0.07
CA TYR A 143 -14.35 -11.09 -0.89
C TYR A 143 -13.60 -11.39 -2.21
N LYS A 144 -13.55 -12.66 -2.62
CA LYS A 144 -12.81 -13.13 -3.80
C LYS A 144 -13.09 -12.30 -5.06
N VAL A 145 -14.37 -12.14 -5.41
CA VAL A 145 -14.79 -11.40 -6.61
C VAL A 145 -14.31 -9.95 -6.55
N PHE A 146 -14.45 -9.31 -5.39
CA PHE A 146 -14.06 -7.93 -5.21
C PHE A 146 -12.53 -7.75 -5.28
N SER A 147 -11.75 -8.63 -4.64
CA SER A 147 -10.29 -8.62 -4.73
C SER A 147 -9.77 -8.86 -6.15
N ILE A 148 -10.41 -9.77 -6.91
CA ILE A 148 -10.08 -9.99 -8.32
C ILE A 148 -10.39 -8.75 -9.16
N ILE A 149 -11.54 -8.11 -8.96
CA ILE A 149 -11.90 -6.86 -9.66
C ILE A 149 -10.84 -5.80 -9.40
N LEU A 150 -10.43 -5.61 -8.14
CA LEU A 150 -9.41 -4.62 -7.77
C LEU A 150 -8.04 -4.91 -8.40
N ALA A 151 -7.62 -6.18 -8.40
CA ALA A 151 -6.37 -6.61 -9.04
C ALA A 151 -6.39 -6.34 -10.55
N VAL A 152 -7.49 -6.71 -11.21
CA VAL A 152 -7.71 -6.44 -12.65
C VAL A 152 -7.70 -4.94 -12.93
N LEU A 153 -8.37 -4.13 -12.10
CA LEU A 153 -8.39 -2.68 -12.20
C LEU A 153 -6.98 -2.10 -12.18
N THR A 154 -6.13 -2.57 -11.26
CA THR A 154 -4.74 -2.14 -11.15
C THR A 154 -3.92 -2.55 -12.37
N VAL A 155 -4.05 -3.81 -12.80
CA VAL A 155 -3.32 -4.35 -13.95
C VAL A 155 -3.75 -3.70 -15.26
N ILE A 156 -4.99 -3.23 -15.40
CA ILE A 156 -5.48 -2.50 -16.58
C ILE A 156 -5.12 -1.01 -16.52
N ALA A 157 -5.19 -0.38 -15.35
CA ALA A 157 -4.93 1.04 -15.19
C ALA A 157 -3.50 1.42 -15.60
N LEU A 158 -2.50 0.57 -15.31
CA LEU A 158 -1.10 0.84 -15.66
C LEU A 158 -0.86 0.84 -17.19
N PRO A 159 -1.25 -0.17 -17.98
CA PRO A 159 -1.21 -0.11 -19.44
C PRO A 159 -2.02 1.04 -20.03
N PHE A 160 -3.22 1.33 -19.51
CA PHE A 160 -4.02 2.46 -19.99
C PHE A 160 -3.32 3.80 -19.77
N ALA A 161 -2.62 3.93 -18.64
CA ALA A 161 -1.75 5.07 -18.37
C ALA A 161 -0.56 5.14 -19.35
N LEU A 162 0.07 4.00 -19.65
CA LEU A 162 1.21 3.95 -20.60
C LEU A 162 0.79 4.25 -22.04
N LEU A 163 -0.45 3.90 -22.43
CA LEU A 163 -1.03 4.21 -23.74
C LEU A 163 -1.58 5.64 -23.85
N GLY A 164 -1.55 6.41 -22.75
CA GLY A 164 -1.99 7.80 -22.72
C GLY A 164 -3.50 8.01 -22.61
N TYR A 165 -4.28 6.96 -22.33
CA TYR A 165 -5.73 7.10 -22.10
C TYR A 165 -6.06 7.76 -20.75
N ILE A 166 -5.18 7.57 -19.76
CA ILE A 166 -5.21 8.26 -18.47
C ILE A 166 -3.79 8.73 -18.14
N SER A 167 -3.63 9.65 -17.17
CA SER A 167 -2.29 10.01 -16.71
C SER A 167 -1.64 8.86 -15.91
N ILE A 168 -0.31 8.77 -15.93
CA ILE A 168 0.44 7.80 -15.11
C ILE A 168 0.10 7.98 -13.64
N LEU A 169 0.02 9.22 -13.18
CA LEU A 169 -0.43 9.56 -11.83
C LEU A 169 -1.80 8.97 -11.49
N ALA A 170 -2.77 9.07 -12.40
CA ALA A 170 -4.10 8.49 -12.17
C ALA A 170 -4.03 6.97 -12.04
N GLY A 171 -3.24 6.31 -12.88
CA GLY A 171 -3.01 4.86 -12.79
C GLY A 171 -2.35 4.46 -11.46
N GLU A 172 -1.31 5.18 -11.05
CA GLU A 172 -0.62 4.97 -9.78
C GLU A 172 -1.55 5.22 -8.57
N TRP A 173 -2.39 6.25 -8.62
CA TRP A 173 -3.33 6.57 -7.55
C TRP A 173 -4.45 5.53 -7.42
N ILE A 174 -4.98 5.04 -8.55
CA ILE A 174 -5.92 3.91 -8.57
C ILE A 174 -5.26 2.69 -7.93
N SER A 175 -4.01 2.39 -8.28
CA SER A 175 -3.26 1.26 -7.71
C SER A 175 -3.08 1.40 -6.19
N LEU A 176 -2.65 2.57 -5.69
CA LEU A 176 -2.53 2.84 -4.25
C LEU A 176 -3.86 2.72 -3.52
N THR A 177 -4.96 3.12 -4.17
CA THR A 177 -6.32 2.97 -3.63
C THR A 177 -6.73 1.51 -3.52
N VAL A 178 -6.46 0.70 -4.55
CA VAL A 178 -6.69 -0.74 -4.53
C VAL A 178 -5.92 -1.41 -3.39
N ILE A 179 -4.65 -1.07 -3.23
CA ILE A 179 -3.79 -1.58 -2.17
C ILE A 179 -4.37 -1.23 -0.79
N ALA A 180 -4.78 0.03 -0.60
CA ALA A 180 -5.41 0.47 0.64
C ALA A 180 -6.69 -0.30 0.96
N ILE A 181 -7.53 -0.54 -0.05
CA ILE A 181 -8.74 -1.34 0.10
C ILE A 181 -8.37 -2.79 0.47
N HIS A 182 -7.36 -3.39 -0.15
CA HIS A 182 -6.89 -4.75 0.21
C HIS A 182 -6.49 -4.84 1.70
N PHE A 183 -5.70 -3.88 2.19
CA PHE A 183 -5.34 -3.83 3.61
C PHE A 183 -6.58 -3.66 4.51
N ILE A 184 -7.53 -2.80 4.15
CA ILE A 184 -8.77 -2.62 4.92
C ILE A 184 -9.56 -3.93 4.98
N LEU A 185 -9.75 -4.62 3.86
CA LEU A 185 -10.45 -5.91 3.80
C LEU A 185 -9.77 -6.97 4.66
N ASN A 186 -8.44 -7.01 4.67
CA ASN A 186 -7.69 -7.90 5.55
C ASN A 186 -7.96 -7.61 7.02
N THR A 187 -8.00 -6.34 7.44
CA THR A 187 -8.35 -6.00 8.82
C THR A 187 -9.78 -6.40 9.20
N ILE A 188 -10.75 -6.19 8.31
CA ILE A 188 -12.16 -6.57 8.54
C ILE A 188 -12.28 -8.09 8.71
N ASN A 189 -11.49 -8.86 7.94
CA ASN A 189 -11.47 -10.32 8.07
C ASN A 189 -10.93 -10.78 9.43
N MET A 190 -9.99 -10.06 10.03
CA MET A 190 -9.47 -10.36 11.36
C MET A 190 -10.41 -9.96 12.50
N ASP A 191 -11.45 -9.18 12.21
CA ASP A 191 -12.49 -8.82 13.17
C ASP A 191 -13.58 -9.90 13.28
N LYS A 192 -13.59 -10.92 12.41
CA LYS A 192 -14.57 -12.02 12.48
C LYS A 192 -14.18 -13.05 13.55
N PRO A 193 -15.12 -13.49 14.42
CA PRO A 193 -14.85 -14.52 15.42
C PRO A 193 -14.52 -15.85 14.75
N VAL A 194 -13.56 -16.59 15.33
CA VAL A 194 -13.02 -17.86 14.80
C VAL A 194 -14.08 -18.97 14.62
N ASN A 195 -15.30 -18.79 15.13
CA ASN A 195 -16.37 -19.80 15.13
C ASN A 195 -17.53 -19.50 14.17
N ALA A 196 -17.32 -18.73 13.10
CA ALA A 196 -18.31 -18.54 12.04
C ALA A 196 -17.87 -19.24 10.74
N SER A 197 -17.75 -20.58 10.82
CA SER A 197 -17.65 -21.49 9.68
C SER A 197 -18.39 -22.78 10.01
#